data_AF-A0A535D8D3-F1
#
_entry.id   AF-A0A535D8D3-F1
#
_cell.length_a   1.000
_cell.length_b   1.000
_cell.length_c   1.000
_cell.angle_alpha   90.00
_cell.angle_beta   90.00
_cell.angle_gamma   90.00
#
_symmetry.space_group_name_H-M   'P 1'
#
loop_
_entity.id
_entity.type
_entity.pdbx_description
1 polymer ?
#
loop_
_entity_poly.entity_id
_entity_poly.type
_entity_poly.pdbx_seq_one_letter_code
_entity_poly.pdbx_strand_id
1 'polypeptide(L)' 'MRLETERLVIRSVTPDDAPDFQRLYSDPEVRRFLPPGPPATLESARALVERRTQI' A
#
# COMPACT_ATOMS: atom_id res chain seq x y z
N MET A 1 6.09 7.74 12.23
CA MET A 1 7.50 7.25 12.19
C MET A 1 8.17 7.72 10.91
N ARG A 2 9.47 8.05 10.96
CA ARG A 2 10.29 8.39 9.79
C ARG A 2 11.71 7.84 9.99
N LEU A 3 12.25 7.13 8.99
CA LEU A 3 13.58 6.54 8.97
C LEU A 3 14.24 6.86 7.63
N GLU A 4 15.47 7.32 7.65
CA GLU A 4 16.24 7.66 6.45
C GLU A 4 17.40 6.67 6.27
N THR A 5 17.64 6.30 5.02
CA THR A 5 18.72 5.43 4.57
C THR A 5 19.49 6.15 3.47
N GLU A 6 20.59 5.57 2.96
CA GLU A 6 21.38 6.19 1.89
C GLU A 6 20.56 6.55 0.64
N ARG A 7 19.52 5.77 0.32
CA ARG A 7 18.74 5.95 -0.93
C ARG A 7 17.24 6.17 -0.72
N LEU A 8 16.72 5.92 0.47
CA LEU A 8 15.27 5.87 0.72
C LEU A 8 14.88 6.51 2.04
N VAL A 9 13.70 7.14 2.06
CA VAL A 9 13.00 7.56 3.26
C VAL A 9 11.81 6.63 3.48
N ILE A 10 11.78 5.94 4.62
CA ILE A 10 10.67 5.11 5.08
C ILE A 10 9.87 5.95 6.06
N ARG A 11 8.63 6.28 5.70
CA ARG A 11 7.73 7.10 6.54
C ARG A 11 6.45 6.34 6.89
N SER A 12 5.74 6.84 7.89
CA SER A 12 4.34 6.46 8.11
C SER A 12 3.54 6.66 6.83
N VAL A 13 2.65 5.70 6.59
CA VAL A 13 1.68 5.76 5.51
C VAL A 13 0.77 6.98 5.72
N THR A 14 0.40 7.66 4.64
CA THR A 14 -0.59 8.75 4.63
C THR A 14 -1.71 8.42 3.64
N PRO A 15 -2.89 9.05 3.75
CA PRO A 15 -4.00 8.86 2.80
C PRO A 15 -3.61 8.99 1.33
N ASP A 16 -2.64 9.86 1.03
CA ASP A 16 -2.14 10.11 -0.33
C ASP A 16 -1.41 8.92 -0.95
N ASP A 17 -1.02 7.92 -0.15
CA ASP A 17 -0.35 6.71 -0.64
C ASP A 17 -1.33 5.69 -1.26
N ALA A 18 -2.64 5.88 -1.08
CA ALA A 18 -3.65 4.92 -1.56
C ALA A 18 -3.56 4.59 -3.07
N PRO A 19 -3.30 5.54 -3.99
CA PRO A 19 -3.10 5.23 -5.40
C PRO A 19 -1.89 4.33 -5.67
N ASP A 20 -0.79 4.50 -4.93
CA ASP A 20 0.40 3.65 -5.08
C ASP A 20 0.13 2.22 -4.60
N PHE A 21 -0.61 2.07 -3.49
CA PHE A 21 -1.07 0.77 -3.01
C PHE A 21 -2.02 0.09 -3.99
N GLN A 22 -2.97 0.83 -4.58
CA GLN A 22 -3.84 0.30 -5.63
C GLN A 22 -3.00 -0.21 -6.81
N ARG A 23 -2.03 0.57 -7.29
CA ARG A 23 -1.17 0.18 -8.41
C ARG A 23 -0.42 -1.13 -8.11
N LEU A 24 0.19 -1.23 -6.92
CA LEU A 24 0.93 -2.42 -6.51
C LEU A 24 0.03 -3.66 -6.40
N TYR A 25 -1.12 -3.52 -5.73
CA TYR A 25 -2.00 -4.65 -5.43
C TYR A 25 -3.08 -4.89 -6.48
N SER A 26 -3.08 -4.19 -7.61
CA SER A 26 -3.90 -4.54 -8.79
C SER A 26 -3.12 -5.34 -9.82
N ASP A 27 -1.78 -5.33 -9.75
CA ASP A 27 -0.91 -6.04 -10.67
C ASP A 27 -0.92 -7.57 -10.39
N PRO A 28 -1.30 -8.42 -11.37
CA PRO A 28 -1.30 -9.86 -11.19
C PRO A 28 0.10 -10.46 -10.96
N GLU A 29 1.16 -9.89 -11.52
CA GLU A 29 2.55 -10.35 -11.30
C GLU A 29 2.95 -10.18 -9.84
N VAL A 30 2.61 -9.03 -9.24
CA VAL A 30 2.88 -8.73 -7.83
C VAL A 30 2.07 -9.66 -6.92
N ARG A 31 0.81 -9.92 -7.28
CA ARG A 31 -0.13 -10.69 -6.45
C ARG A 31 0.06 -12.20 -6.52
N ARG A 32 0.86 -12.74 -7.45
CA ARG A 32 0.96 -14.20 -7.69
C ARG A 32 1.40 -15.02 -6.48
N PHE A 33 2.03 -14.39 -5.48
CA PHE A 33 2.46 -15.02 -4.23
C PHE A 33 1.66 -14.58 -3.00
N LEU A 34 0.65 -13.73 -3.18
CA LEU A 34 -0.21 -13.26 -2.10
C LEU A 34 -1.41 -14.19 -1.91
N PRO A 35 -2.07 -14.18 -0.73
CA PRO A 35 -3.33 -14.86 -0.54
C PRO A 35 -4.36 -14.48 -1.64
N PRO A 36 -5.21 -15.44 -2.07
CA PRO A 36 -6.18 -15.19 -3.12
C PRO A 36 -7.17 -14.08 -2.72
N GLY A 37 -7.57 -13.28 -3.71
CA GLY A 37 -8.52 -12.19 -3.54
C GLY A 37 -8.66 -11.35 -4.81
N PRO A 38 -9.62 -10.43 -4.88
CA PRO A 38 -9.80 -9.55 -6.03
C PRO A 38 -8.64 -8.54 -6.17
N PRO A 39 -8.26 -8.12 -7.39
CA PRO A 39 -7.34 -7.00 -7.61
C PRO A 39 -7.77 -5.77 -6.80
N ALA A 40 -6.81 -5.00 -6.29
CA ALA A 40 -7.13 -3.83 -5.48
C ALA A 40 -7.85 -2.76 -6.29
N THR A 41 -8.96 -2.27 -5.76
CA THR A 41 -9.60 -1.02 -6.19
C THR A 41 -9.04 0.15 -5.36
N LEU A 42 -9.22 1.39 -5.84
CA LEU A 42 -8.82 2.56 -5.07
C LEU A 42 -9.52 2.63 -3.70
N GLU A 43 -10.77 2.19 -3.63
CA GLU A 43 -11.51 2.08 -2.37
C GLU A 43 -10.84 1.09 -1.40
N SER A 44 -10.51 -0.11 -1.87
CA SER A 44 -9.81 -1.10 -1.04
C SER A 44 -8.44 -0.63 -0.57
N ALA A 45 -7.73 0.15 -1.40
CA ALA A 45 -6.43 0.71 -1.06
C ALA A 45 -6.55 1.84 -0.02
N ARG A 46 -7.59 2.69 -0.11
CA ARG A 46 -7.89 3.68 0.94
C ARG A 46 -8.18 3.01 2.27
N ALA A 47 -9.02 1.97 2.28
CA ALA A 47 -9.31 1.20 3.50
C ALA A 47 -8.05 0.54 4.10
N LEU A 48 -7.12 0.07 3.25
CA LEU A 48 -5.83 -0.47 3.69
C LEU A 48 -4.97 0.61 4.36
N VAL A 49 -4.88 1.78 3.75
CA VAL A 49 -4.13 2.93 4.28
C VAL A 49 -4.71 3.39 5.60
N GLU A 50 -6.04 3.57 5.68
CA GLU A 50 -6.73 3.98 6.90
C GLU A 50 -6.43 3.03 8.07
N ARG A 51 -6.56 1.72 7.84
CA ARG A 51 -6.20 0.69 8.83
C ARG A 51 -4.77 0.81 9.33
N ARG A 52 -3.83 1.20 8.48
CA ARG A 52 -2.41 1.37 8.83
C ARG A 52 -2.11 2.69 9.53
N THR A 53 -2.95 3.71 9.34
CA THR A 53 -2.81 5.03 10.00
C THR A 53 -3.43 5.10 11.40
N GLN A 54 -4.29 4.15 11.76
CA GLN A 54 -4.97 4.09 13.06
C GLN A 54 -4.24 3.25 14.13
N ILE A 55 -3.05 2.73 13.82
CA ILE A 55 -2.19 1.92 14.70
C ILE A 55 -0.91 2.68 15.01
#